data_AF-A0A2T1D510-F1
#
_entry.id   AF-A0A2T1D510-F1
#
_cell.length_a   1.000
_cell.length_b   1.000
_cell.length_c   1.000
_cell.angle_alpha   90.00
_cell.angle_beta   90.00
_cell.angle_gamma   90.00
#
_symmetry.space_group_name_H-M   'P 1'
#
loop_
_entity.id
_entity.type
_entity.pdbx_description
1 polymer ?
#
loop_
_entity_poly.entity_id
_entity_poly.type
_entity_poly.pdbx_seq_one_letter_code
_entity_poly.pdbx_strand_id
1 'polypeptide(L)'
;MIAVAILLILIAAFYLFVVAFLADFWLAFFKRDSQLSRSEKRSGLVIITIAAMLWIFVIPFAYLELLAKRKKLKRDREITSYFSDPRSGFFK
;
A
#
# COMPACT_ATOMS: atom_id res chain seq x y z
N MET A 1 -14.38 33.21 15.84
CA MET A 1 -14.78 32.79 14.47
C MET A 1 -13.61 32.83 13.49
N ILE A 2 -12.85 33.94 13.38
CA ILE A 2 -11.70 34.06 12.46
C ILE A 2 -10.62 32.99 12.70
N ALA A 3 -10.19 32.78 13.95
CA ALA A 3 -9.17 31.77 14.27
C ALA A 3 -9.58 30.34 13.89
N VAL A 4 -10.87 30.01 14.04
CA VAL A 4 -11.43 28.70 13.66
C VAL A 4 -11.41 28.55 12.14
N ALA A 5 -11.77 29.59 11.39
CA ALA A 5 -11.71 29.57 9.92
C ALA A 5 -10.27 29.36 9.41
N ILE A 6 -9.29 30.06 10.00
CA ILE A 6 -7.87 29.88 9.66
C ILE A 6 -7.42 28.44 9.92
N LEU A 7 -7.79 27.88 11.07
CA LEU A 7 -7.46 26.50 11.41
C LEU A 7 -8.05 25.50 10.39
N LEU A 8 -9.33 25.67 10.02
CA LEU A 8 -9.98 24.80 9.03
C LEU A 8 -9.30 24.89 7.65
N ILE A 9 -8.89 26.09 7.23
CA ILE A 9 -8.16 26.29 5.97
C ILE A 9 -6.81 25.58 6.01
N LEU A 10 -6.07 25.69 7.12
CA LEU A 10 -4.78 25.02 7.28
C LEU A 10 -4.92 23.49 7.25
N ILE A 11 -5.94 22.94 7.91
CA ILE A 11 -6.22 21.50 7.88
C ILE A 11 -6.59 21.05 6.47
N ALA A 12 -7.46 21.80 5.78
CA ALA A 12 -7.85 21.49 4.41
C ALA A 12 -6.64 21.53 3.45
N ALA A 13 -5.79 22.56 3.57
CA ALA A 13 -4.57 22.68 2.78
C ALA A 13 -3.60 21.53 3.06
N PHE A 14 -3.39 21.17 4.33
CA PHE A 14 -2.56 20.03 4.70
C PHE A 14 -3.11 18.72 4.15
N TYR A 15 -4.42 18.49 4.27
CA TYR A 15 -5.06 17.29 3.75
C TYR A 15 -4.91 17.19 2.22
N LEU A 16 -5.17 18.28 1.48
CA LEU A 16 -4.99 18.31 0.03
C LEU A 16 -3.53 18.10 -0.39
N PHE A 17 -2.58 18.66 0.35
CA PHE A 17 -1.15 18.44 0.13
C PHE A 17 -0.79 16.95 0.26
N VAL A 18 -1.25 16.30 1.33
CA VAL A 18 -1.01 14.86 1.54
C VAL A 18 -1.64 14.02 0.42
N VAL A 19 -2.88 14.32 0.03
CA VAL A 19 -3.57 13.62 -1.07
C VAL A 19 -2.78 13.75 -2.37
N ALA A 20 -2.32 14.95 -2.73
CA ALA A 20 -1.54 15.19 -3.94
C ALA A 20 -0.19 14.45 -3.90
N PHE A 21 0.51 14.51 -2.77
CA PHE A 21 1.78 13.81 -2.56
C PHE A 21 1.62 12.28 -2.70
N LEU A 22 0.60 11.70 -2.06
CA LEU A 22 0.34 10.26 -2.13
C LEU A 22 -0.07 9.82 -3.53
N ALA A 23 -0.92 10.60 -4.19
CA ALA A 23 -1.34 10.33 -5.55
C ALA A 23 -0.13 10.31 -6.50
N ASP A 24 0.78 11.29 -6.40
CA ASP A 24 2.00 11.31 -7.23
C ASP A 24 2.92 10.13 -6.92
N PHE A 25 3.14 9.83 -5.64
CA PHE A 25 3.96 8.69 -5.22
C PHE A 25 3.44 7.35 -5.77
N TRP A 26 2.14 7.10 -5.63
CA TRP A 26 1.51 5.88 -6.14
C TRP A 26 1.40 5.87 -7.66
N LEU A 27 1.19 7.02 -8.30
CA LEU A 27 1.18 7.14 -9.75
C LEU A 27 2.58 6.87 -10.34
N ALA A 28 3.64 7.35 -9.69
CA ALA A 28 5.01 7.04 -10.06
C ALA A 28 5.30 5.54 -9.93
N PHE A 29 4.80 4.89 -8.88
CA PHE A 29 4.89 3.44 -8.72
C PHE A 29 4.12 2.70 -9.82
N PHE A 30 2.87 3.10 -10.07
CA PHE A 30 2.01 2.51 -11.10
C PHE A 30 2.57 2.63 -12.51
N LYS A 31 3.19 3.77 -12.84
CA LYS A 31 3.84 4.00 -14.14
C LYS A 31 5.08 3.14 -14.38
N ARG A 32 5.74 2.65 -13.32
CA ARG A 32 6.88 1.72 -13.46
C ARG A 32 6.45 0.35 -13.97
N ASP A 33 5.18 0.00 -13.83
CA ASP A 33 4.65 -1.25 -14.34
C ASP A 33 4.30 -1.12 -15.84
N SER A 34 5.22 -1.55 -16.70
CA SER A 34 5.14 -1.35 -18.16
C SER A 34 4.20 -2.32 -18.86
N GLN A 35 3.60 -3.28 -18.17
CA GLN A 35 2.79 -4.35 -18.78
C GLN A 35 1.31 -4.00 -18.96
N LEU A 36 0.85 -2.85 -18.47
CA LEU A 36 -0.58 -2.53 -18.45
C LEU A 36 -1.12 -1.99 -19.78
N SER A 37 -2.26 -2.55 -20.20
CA SER A 37 -3.07 -2.07 -21.33
C SER A 37 -3.59 -0.65 -21.10
N ARG A 38 -3.97 0.05 -22.17
CA ARG A 38 -4.52 1.43 -22.11
C ARG A 38 -5.79 1.51 -21.25
N SER A 39 -6.62 0.48 -21.24
CA SER A 39 -7.83 0.40 -20.42
C SER A 39 -7.49 0.25 -18.93
N GLU A 40 -6.56 -0.64 -18.60
CA GLU A 40 -6.09 -0.89 -17.24
C GLU A 40 -5.38 0.33 -16.64
N LYS A 41 -4.63 1.07 -17.46
CA LYS A 41 -4.03 2.35 -17.07
C LYS A 41 -5.07 3.37 -16.62
N ARG A 42 -6.23 3.43 -17.29
CA ARG A 42 -7.30 4.36 -16.92
C ARG A 42 -7.98 3.94 -15.62
N SER A 43 -8.27 2.65 -15.47
CA SER A 43 -8.86 2.11 -14.24
C SER A 43 -7.92 2.28 -13.04
N GLY A 44 -6.63 2.01 -13.22
CA GLY A 44 -5.62 2.19 -12.16
C GLY A 44 -5.49 3.65 -11.71
N LEU A 45 -5.61 4.61 -12.63
CA LEU A 45 -5.58 6.03 -12.29
C LEU A 45 -6.77 6.43 -11.41
N VAL A 46 -7.97 5.90 -11.69
CA VAL A 46 -9.15 6.09 -10.85
C VAL A 46 -8.93 5.50 -9.45
N ILE A 47 -8.40 4.27 -9.38
CA ILE A 47 -8.13 3.60 -8.10
C ILE A 47 -7.12 4.39 -7.28
N ILE A 48 -6.02 4.86 -7.88
CA ILE A 48 -5.01 5.67 -7.18
C ILE A 48 -5.60 6.96 -6.63
N THR A 49 -6.46 7.61 -7.40
CA THR A 49 -7.12 8.87 -6.98
C THR A 49 -8.03 8.62 -5.78
N ILE A 50 -8.89 7.59 -5.85
CA ILE A 50 -9.79 7.21 -4.75
C ILE A 50 -8.98 6.81 -3.53
N ALA A 51 -7.94 6.02 -3.73
CA ALA A 51 -7.09 5.56 -2.65
C ALA A 51 -6.40 6.74 -1.95
N ALA A 52 -5.94 7.73 -2.72
CA ALA A 52 -5.21 8.89 -2.18
C ALA A 52 -6.15 9.79 -1.39
N MET A 53 -7.40 9.96 -1.82
CA MET A 53 -8.44 10.64 -1.04
C MET A 53 -8.74 9.87 0.26
N LEU A 54 -8.88 8.56 0.18
CA LEU A 54 -9.20 7.71 1.33
C LEU A 54 -7.96 7.24 2.11
N TRP A 55 -6.85 7.98 2.05
CA TRP A 55 -5.55 7.55 2.58
C TRP A 55 -5.58 7.16 4.06
N ILE A 56 -6.42 7.83 4.87
CA ILE A 56 -6.59 7.54 6.31
C ILE A 56 -7.04 6.09 6.53
N PHE A 57 -7.84 5.53 5.62
CA PHE A 57 -8.26 4.13 5.67
C PHE A 57 -7.33 3.23 4.86
N VAL A 58 -6.94 3.64 3.67
CA VAL A 58 -6.13 2.81 2.76
C VAL A 58 -4.80 2.41 3.39
N ILE A 59 -4.10 3.33 4.06
CA ILE A 59 -2.79 3.05 4.66
C ILE A 59 -2.88 1.98 5.76
N PRO A 60 -3.76 2.09 6.78
CA PRO A 60 -3.92 1.03 7.79
C PRO A 60 -4.29 -0.33 7.21
N PHE A 61 -5.24 -0.36 6.26
CA PHE A 61 -5.67 -1.61 5.65
C PHE A 61 -4.54 -2.26 4.83
N ALA A 62 -3.82 -1.46 4.03
CA ALA A 62 -2.66 -1.93 3.29
C ALA A 62 -1.56 -2.47 4.22
N TYR A 63 -1.35 -1.82 5.37
CA TYR A 63 -0.40 -2.29 6.37
C TYR A 63 -0.80 -3.65 6.97
N LEU A 64 -2.09 -3.84 7.31
CA LEU A 64 -2.58 -5.11 7.83
C LEU A 64 -2.43 -6.25 6.81
N GLU A 65 -2.74 -5.99 5.54
CA GLU A 65 -2.57 -6.98 4.48
C GLU A 65 -1.09 -7.33 4.28
N LEU A 66 -0.21 -6.32 4.26
CA LEU A 66 1.23 -6.51 4.14
C LEU A 66 1.79 -7.31 5.33
N LEU A 67 1.30 -7.05 6.54
CA LEU A 67 1.67 -7.79 7.74
C LEU A 67 1.23 -9.25 7.65
N ALA A 68 0.01 -9.52 7.18
CA ALA A 68 -0.48 -10.88 6.97
C ALA A 68 0.37 -11.64 5.94
N LYS A 69 0.69 -11.00 4.81
CA LYS A 69 1.56 -11.57 3.77
C LYS A 69 2.96 -11.88 4.29
N ARG A 70 3.56 -10.96 5.07
CA ARG A 70 4.88 -11.20 5.68
C ARG A 70 4.88 -12.36 6.67
N LYS A 71 3.83 -12.48 7.51
CA LYS A 71 3.69 -13.62 8.44
C LYS A 71 3.58 -14.95 7.69
N LYS A 72 2.79 -14.99 6.62
CA LYS A 72 2.67 -16.18 5.76
C LYS A 72 4.02 -16.57 5.13
N LEU A 73 4.73 -15.60 4.52
CA LEU A 73 6.03 -15.85 3.91
C LEU A 73 7.10 -16.33 4.91
N LYS A 74 7.06 -15.81 6.15
CA LYS A 74 7.97 -16.26 7.20
C LYS A 74 7.70 -17.73 7.56
N ARG A 75 6.43 -18.10 7.73
CA ARG A 75 6.01 -19.48 8.00
C ARG A 75 6.40 -20.42 6.87
N ASP A 76 6.13 -20.03 5.62
CA ASP A 76 6.45 -20.85 4.45
C ASP A 76 7.97 -21.09 4.36
N ARG A 77 8.79 -20.06 4.64
CA ARG A 77 10.26 -20.21 4.72
C ARG A 77 10.72 -21.12 5.86
N GLU A 78 10.11 -21.02 7.04
CA GLU A 78 10.42 -21.89 8.18
C GLU A 78 10.14 -23.35 7.84
N ILE A 79 8.99 -23.65 7.22
CA ILE A 79 8.65 -24.99 6.75
C ILE A 79 9.68 -25.47 5.73
N THR A 80 9.96 -24.68 4.68
CA THR A 80 10.96 -25.08 3.68
C THR A 80 12.32 -25.33 4.31
N SER A 81 12.75 -24.49 5.27
CA SER A 81 14.03 -24.66 5.96
C SER A 81 14.11 -25.97 6.73
N TYR A 82 13.01 -26.39 7.36
CA TYR A 82 12.90 -27.66 8.06
C TYR A 82 12.98 -28.85 7.10
N PHE A 83 12.24 -28.82 5.99
CA PHE A 83 12.28 -29.87 4.97
C PHE A 83 13.63 -29.98 4.25
N SER A 84 14.33 -28.85 4.08
CA SER A 84 15.65 -28.82 3.45
C SER A 84 16.79 -29.23 4.39
N ASP A 85 16.54 -29.36 5.69
CA ASP A 85 17.55 -29.79 6.66
C ASP A 85 17.79 -31.31 6.53
N PRO A 86 19.00 -31.76 6.13
CA PRO A 86 19.34 -33.19 6.02
C PRO A 86 19.26 -33.94 7.36
N ARG A 87 19.23 -33.21 8.48
CA ARG A 87 19.14 -33.76 9.85
C ARG A 87 17.71 -33.80 10.38
N SER A 88 16.72 -33.31 9.63
CA SER A 88 15.32 -33.19 10.08
C SER A 88 14.63 -34.53 10.37
N GLY A 89 15.24 -35.66 10.01
CA GLY A 89 14.70 -37.01 10.27
C GLY A 89 13.39 -37.31 9.55
N PHE A 90 12.91 -36.39 8.70
CA PHE A 90 11.60 -36.47 8.04
C PHE A 90 11.48 -37.61 7.02
N PHE A 91 12.61 -38.05 6.46
CA PHE A 91 12.69 -39.13 5.46
C PHE A 91 13.20 -40.47 6.03
N LYS A 92 13.22 -40.64 7.35
CA LYS A 92 13.48 -41.92 8.03
C LYS A 92 12.19 -42.52 8.55
#